data_AF-A0A1C4Z3Q0-F1
#
_entry.id   AF-A0A1C4Z3Q0-F1
#
_cell.length_a   1.000
_cell.length_b   1.000
_cell.length_c   1.000
_cell.angle_alpha   90.00
_cell.angle_beta   90.00
_cell.angle_gamma   90.00
#
_symmetry.space_group_name_H-M   'P 1'
#
loop_
_entity.id
_entity.type
_entity.pdbx_description
1 polymer ?
#
loop_
_entity_poly.entity_id
_entity_poly.type
_entity_poly.pdbx_seq_one_letter_code
_entity_poly.pdbx_strand_id
1 'polypeptide(L)' 'MFTTKFWKATAERAVKSAAQGLLLYWGADVVFNAWQADWAAAGGIASGAAVLSVLTSLVSAKVSGEGDSPSLVGAEQ' A
#
# COMPACT_ATOMS: atom_id res chain seq x y z
N MET A 1 13.55 -9.07 7.23
CA MET A 1 12.90 -7.76 7.31
C MET A 1 13.93 -6.65 7.09
N PHE A 2 15.22 -6.99 6.99
CA PHE A 2 16.34 -6.07 6.84
C PHE A 2 17.03 -6.19 5.49
N THR A 3 16.45 -6.93 4.54
CA THR A 3 16.99 -7.08 3.20
C THR A 3 16.41 -6.03 2.27
N THR A 4 17.21 -5.59 1.30
CA THR A 4 16.78 -4.65 0.27
C THR A 4 15.60 -5.20 -0.54
N LYS A 5 15.55 -6.52 -0.76
CA LYS A 5 14.45 -7.20 -1.48
C LYS A 5 13.11 -7.02 -0.75
N PHE A 6 13.08 -7.25 0.56
CA PHE A 6 11.88 -7.07 1.38
C PHE A 6 11.34 -5.64 1.30
N TRP A 7 12.22 -4.64 1.48
CA TRP A 7 11.82 -3.24 1.49
C TRP A 7 11.39 -2.74 0.11
N LYS A 8 12.02 -3.23 -0.97
CA LYS A 8 11.59 -2.92 -2.34
C LYS A 8 10.17 -3.44 -2.60
N ALA A 9 9.90 -4.71 -2.27
CA ALA A 9 8.58 -5.29 -2.44
C ALA A 9 7.52 -4.64 -1.52
N THR A 10 7.90 -4.26 -0.31
CA THR A 10 7.01 -3.51 0.61
C THR A 10 6.67 -2.12 0.04
N ALA A 11 7.66 -1.40 -0.51
CA ALA A 11 7.45 -0.09 -1.11
C ALA A 11 6.55 -0.17 -2.36
N GLU A 12 6.77 -1.16 -3.23
CA GLU A 12 5.91 -1.42 -4.40
C GLU A 12 4.45 -1.67 -3.97
N ARG A 13 4.24 -2.46 -2.91
CA ARG A 13 2.91 -2.69 -2.33
C ARG A 13 2.32 -1.43 -1.75
N ALA A 14 3.08 -0.63 -1.01
CA ALA A 14 2.59 0.61 -0.39
C ALA A 14 2.14 1.64 -1.42
N VAL A 15 2.93 1.84 -2.48
CA VAL A 15 2.57 2.73 -3.60
C VAL A 15 1.33 2.22 -4.34
N LYS A 16 1.24 0.90 -4.58
CA LYS A 16 0.05 0.30 -5.20
C LYS A 16 -1.20 0.51 -4.32
N SER A 17 -1.10 0.33 -3.02
CA SER A 17 -2.20 0.57 -2.07
C SER A 17 -2.62 2.04 -2.04
N ALA A 18 -1.67 2.98 -2.08
CA ALA A 18 -1.97 4.41 -2.18
C ALA A 18 -2.77 4.73 -3.45
N ALA A 19 -2.33 4.22 -4.61
CA ALA A 19 -3.02 4.40 -5.88
C ALA A 19 -4.43 3.80 -5.86
N GLN A 20 -4.60 2.59 -5.29
CA GLN A 20 -5.90 1.95 -5.14
C GLN A 20 -6.85 2.77 -4.25
N GLY A 21 -6.34 3.34 -3.15
CA GLY A 21 -7.11 4.22 -2.27
C GLY A 21 -7.61 5.47 -3.00
N LEU A 22 -6.74 6.11 -3.81
CA LEU A 22 -7.12 7.26 -4.62
C LEU A 22 -8.15 6.90 -5.70
N LEU A 23 -7.96 5.78 -6.39
CA LEU A 23 -8.91 5.30 -7.40
C LEU A 23 -10.28 5.00 -6.80
N LEU A 24 -10.34 4.43 -5.59
CA LEU A 24 -11.59 4.23 -4.85
C LEU A 24 -12.24 5.56 -4.48
N TYR A 25 -11.46 6.49 -3.93
CA TYR A 25 -11.97 7.79 -3.51
C TYR A 25 -12.53 8.61 -4.67
N TRP A 26 -11.80 8.71 -5.77
CA TRP A 26 -12.22 9.47 -6.95
C TRP A 26 -13.22 8.72 -7.83
N GLY A 27 -13.11 7.40 -7.92
CA GLY A 27 -14.02 6.56 -8.70
C GLY A 27 -15.38 6.35 -8.04
N ALA A 28 -15.52 6.64 -6.74
CA ALA A 28 -16.81 6.69 -6.06
C ALA A 28 -17.64 7.93 -6.47
N ASP A 29 -17.01 8.96 -7.03
CA ASP A 29 -17.69 10.11 -7.60
C ASP A 29 -18.01 9.86 -9.09
N VAL A 30 -19.26 10.10 -9.49
CA VAL A 30 -19.75 9.80 -10.85
C VAL A 30 -19.07 10.68 -11.90
N VAL A 31 -18.59 11.87 -11.50
CA VAL A 31 -17.87 12.81 -12.36
C VAL A 31 -16.66 13.38 -11.61
N PHE A 32 -15.50 12.72 -11.74
CA PHE A 32 -14.26 13.23 -11.15
C PHE A 32 -13.79 14.54 -11.82
N ASN A 33 -13.61 15.60 -11.03
CA ASN A 33 -13.00 16.86 -11.45
C ASN A 33 -11.75 17.16 -10.61
N ALA A 34 -10.57 17.10 -11.22
CA ALA A 34 -9.30 17.30 -10.53
C ALA A 34 -9.13 18.71 -9.91
N TRP A 35 -9.75 19.75 -10.48
CA TRP A 35 -9.61 21.12 -9.97
C TRP A 35 -10.46 21.38 -8.73
N GLN A 36 -11.51 20.59 -8.55
CA GLN A 36 -12.42 20.67 -7.40
C GLN A 36 -12.18 19.54 -6.39
N ALA A 37 -11.19 18.68 -6.66
CA ALA A 37 -10.87 17.56 -5.79
C ALA A 37 -10.35 18.07 -4.42
N ASP A 38 -10.81 17.43 -3.36
CA ASP A 38 -10.25 17.64 -2.02
C ASP A 38 -8.89 16.91 -1.92
N TRP A 39 -7.83 17.68 -2.17
CA TRP A 39 -6.45 17.19 -2.13
C TRP A 39 -6.00 16.80 -0.72
N ALA A 40 -6.57 17.40 0.32
CA ALA A 40 -6.25 17.06 1.70
C ALA A 40 -6.82 15.67 2.03
N ALA A 41 -8.09 15.43 1.69
CA ALA A 41 -8.71 14.11 1.83
C ALA A 41 -7.97 13.05 0.97
N ALA A 42 -7.66 13.37 -0.29
CA ALA A 42 -6.92 12.47 -1.17
C ALA A 42 -5.54 12.09 -0.59
N GLY A 43 -4.79 13.08 -0.08
CA GLY A 43 -3.50 12.85 0.59
C GLY A 43 -3.64 12.00 1.86
N GLY A 44 -4.67 12.23 2.66
CA GLY A 44 -4.98 11.44 3.85
C GLY A 44 -5.30 9.98 3.52
N ILE A 45 -6.12 9.73 2.50
CA ILE A 45 -6.50 8.37 2.06
C ILE A 45 -5.27 7.64 1.48
N ALA A 46 -4.51 8.30 0.61
CA ALA A 46 -3.32 7.71 -0.01
C ALA A 46 -2.27 7.34 1.04
N SER A 47 -1.97 8.25 1.97
CA SER A 47 -1.00 8.01 3.04
C SER A 47 -1.48 6.93 4.02
N GLY A 48 -2.75 6.94 4.41
CA GLY A 48 -3.35 5.91 5.25
C GLY A 48 -3.26 4.52 4.62
N ALA A 49 -3.60 4.40 3.33
CA ALA A 49 -3.50 3.14 2.59
C ALA A 49 -2.04 2.64 2.46
N ALA A 50 -1.10 3.55 2.20
CA ALA A 50 0.33 3.22 2.16
C ALA A 50 0.84 2.71 3.52
N VAL A 51 0.54 3.42 4.60
CA VAL A 51 0.95 3.03 5.97
C VAL A 51 0.35 1.68 6.35
N LEU A 52 -0.93 1.47 6.07
CA LEU A 52 -1.59 0.19 6.32
C LEU A 52 -0.91 -0.96 5.55
N SER A 53 -0.51 -0.72 4.30
CA SER A 53 0.21 -1.68 3.48
C SER A 53 1.58 -2.05 4.09
N VAL A 54 2.33 -1.06 4.58
CA VAL A 54 3.61 -1.31 5.27
C VAL A 54 3.39 -2.12 6.55
N LEU A 55 2.45 -1.71 7.41
CA LEU A 55 2.16 -2.39 8.67
C LEU A 55 1.73 -3.84 8.45
N THR A 56 0.87 -4.09 7.46
CA THR A 56 0.42 -5.45 7.13
C THR A 56 1.55 -6.30 6.54
N SER A 57 2.47 -5.72 5.76
CA SER A 57 3.69 -6.41 5.31
C SER A 57 4.64 -6.76 6.45
N LEU A 58 4.77 -5.91 7.48
CA LEU A 58 5.55 -6.20 8.68
C LEU A 58 4.93 -7.35 9.49
N VAL A 59 3.61 -7.32 9.70
CA VAL A 59 2.89 -8.42 10.36
C VAL A 59 3.03 -9.71 9.56
N SER A 60 2.89 -9.66 8.24
CA SER A 60 3.02 -10.83 7.37
C SER A 60 4.40 -11.48 7.51
N ALA A 61 5.47 -10.68 7.48
CA ALA A 61 6.82 -11.18 7.67
C ALA A 61 7.06 -11.82 9.05
N LYS A 62 6.35 -11.36 10.08
CA LYS A 62 6.41 -11.95 11.43
C LYS A 62 5.65 -13.28 11.52
N VAL A 63 4.51 -13.38 10.84
CA VAL A 63 3.65 -14.57 10.85
C VAL A 63 4.19 -15.69 9.96
N SER A 64 4.77 -15.37 8.80
CA SER A 64 5.24 -16.37 7.83
C SER A 64 6.53 -17.09 8.22
N GLY A 65 7.27 -16.64 9.24
CA GLY A 65 8.55 -17.23 9.64
C GLY A 65 9.72 -17.00 8.66
N GLU A 66 9.42 -16.80 7.36
CA GLU A 66 10.36 -16.37 6.33
C GLU A 66 10.68 -14.89 6.52
N GLY A 67 11.79 -14.60 7.18
CA GLY A 67 12.23 -13.22 7.43
C GLY A 67 12.39 -12.37 6.17
N ASP A 68 12.43 -12.91 4.95
CA ASP A 68 12.76 -12.17 3.73
C ASP A 68 11.55 -11.72 2.88
N SER A 69 10.33 -12.15 3.20
CA SER A 69 9.16 -11.89 2.34
C SER A 69 8.07 -11.04 3.03
N PRO A 70 7.57 -9.98 2.37
CA PRO A 70 6.42 -9.20 2.84
C PRO A 70 5.07 -9.82 2.48
N SER A 71 5.06 -11.05 1.96
CA SER A 71 3.89 -11.84 1.57
C SER A 71 3.66 -12.97 2.56
N LEU A 72 2.40 -13.30 2.83
CA LEU A 72 2.01 -14.37 3.73
C LEU A 72 2.40 -15.77 3.23
N VAL A 73 2.52 -15.96 1.90
CA VAL A 73 2.77 -17.25 1.25
C VAL A 73 4.23 -17.46 0.80
N GLY A 74 5.14 -16.59 1.23
CA GLY A 74 6.54 -16.62 0.75
C GLY A 74 6.70 -15.99 -0.63
N ALA A 75 7.95 -15.85 -1.10
CA ALA A 75 8.22 -15.40 -2.46
C ALA A 75 7.95 -16.58 -3.39
N GLU A 76 6.96 -16.45 -4.28
CA GLU A 76 6.71 -17.41 -5.36
C GLU A 76 8.03 -17.71 -6.10
N GLN A 77 8.36 -19.00 -6.23
CA GLN A 77 9.52 -19.53 -6.95
C GLN A 77 9.30 -19.44 -8.47
#